data_AF-A0A4Y2S0R9-F1
#
_entry.id   AF-A0A4Y2S0R9-F1
#
_cell.length_a   1.000
_cell.length_b   1.000
_cell.length_c   1.000
_cell.angle_alpha   90.00
_cell.angle_beta   90.00
_cell.angle_gamma   90.00
#
_symmetry.space_group_name_H-M   'P 1'
#
loop_
_entity.id
_entity.type
_entity.pdbx_description
1 polymer ?
#
loop_
_entity_poly.entity_id
_entity_poly.type
_entity_poly.pdbx_seq_one_letter_code
_entity_poly.pdbx_strand_id
1 'polypeptide(L)'
;MVKNFKKHFEKSVVENPYLMMLVLRTTPLENGYSPAELLMGCKLRTNLSMTKKSIIPKIPEADDIRRELKYGVNQKKFYGKHNRVKDLQELEPGQVVWITDQRSYGRIKAKHAAPLSYLISQETPHLAKHAASLSYLVETPRGIIRRNRFHLRPSSGQLEYDQDDTTIELPDLPR
;
A
#
# COMPACT_ATOMS: atom_id res chain seq x y z
N MET A 1 -15.48 -9.90 -0.34
CA MET A 1 -14.48 -9.48 -1.36
C MET A 1 -14.49 -10.49 -2.51
N VAL A 2 -14.44 -10.02 -3.76
CA VAL A 2 -14.45 -10.88 -4.96
C VAL A 2 -13.15 -11.69 -5.04
N LYS A 3 -13.22 -12.96 -4.66
CA LYS A 3 -12.11 -13.90 -4.87
C LYS A 3 -11.97 -14.11 -6.39
N ASN A 4 -10.76 -14.03 -6.92
CA ASN A 4 -10.45 -14.16 -8.35
C ASN A 4 -10.79 -12.96 -9.25
N PHE A 5 -10.82 -11.74 -8.71
CA PHE A 5 -11.04 -10.51 -9.50
C PHE A 5 -10.20 -10.47 -10.78
N LYS A 6 -8.90 -10.74 -10.68
CA LYS A 6 -7.96 -10.70 -11.82
C LYS A 6 -8.40 -11.61 -12.97
N LYS A 7 -8.74 -12.86 -12.68
CA LYS A 7 -9.16 -13.85 -13.68
C LYS A 7 -10.48 -13.46 -14.36
N HIS A 8 -11.43 -12.91 -13.60
CA HIS A 8 -12.70 -12.45 -14.17
C HIS A 8 -12.53 -11.15 -14.95
N PHE A 9 -11.64 -10.27 -14.50
CA PHE A 9 -11.30 -9.03 -15.22
C PHE A 9 -10.69 -9.35 -16.59
N GLU A 10 -9.68 -10.22 -16.64
CA GLU A 10 -9.04 -10.66 -17.89
C GLU A 10 -10.05 -11.23 -18.89
N LYS A 11 -11.05 -12.00 -18.42
CA LYS A 11 -12.15 -12.49 -19.27
C LYS A 11 -13.07 -11.37 -19.76
N SER A 12 -13.41 -10.43 -18.88
CA SER A 12 -14.30 -9.31 -19.20
C SER A 12 -13.67 -8.27 -20.12
N VAL A 13 -12.33 -8.16 -20.17
CA VAL A 13 -11.63 -7.23 -21.08
C VAL A 13 -12.01 -7.48 -22.55
N VAL A 14 -12.25 -8.74 -22.91
CA VAL A 14 -12.64 -9.14 -24.27
C VAL A 14 -14.10 -8.77 -24.59
N GLU A 15 -14.96 -8.67 -23.58
CA GLU A 15 -16.41 -8.56 -23.76
C GLU A 15 -16.93 -7.16 -23.37
N ASN A 16 -16.70 -6.75 -22.11
CA ASN A 16 -16.91 -5.39 -21.63
C ASN A 16 -16.14 -5.16 -20.31
N PRO A 17 -15.07 -4.35 -20.30
CA PRO A 17 -14.25 -4.14 -19.11
C PRO A 17 -14.99 -3.44 -17.95
N TYR A 18 -16.07 -2.70 -18.27
CA TYR A 18 -16.86 -1.99 -17.26
C TYR A 18 -17.77 -2.91 -16.45
N LEU A 19 -18.11 -4.09 -16.98
CA LEU A 19 -18.98 -5.05 -16.28
C LEU A 19 -18.31 -5.54 -14.99
N MET A 20 -17.02 -5.82 -15.04
CA MET A 20 -16.27 -6.26 -13.85
C MET A 20 -16.12 -5.15 -12.81
N MET A 21 -15.95 -3.89 -13.27
CA MET A 21 -15.96 -2.73 -12.38
C MET A 21 -17.31 -2.57 -11.67
N LEU A 22 -18.42 -2.78 -12.38
CA LEU A 22 -19.75 -2.78 -11.79
C LEU A 22 -19.88 -3.86 -10.72
N VAL A 23 -19.50 -5.10 -11.04
CA VAL A 23 -19.53 -6.22 -10.09
C VAL A 23 -18.74 -5.90 -8.83
N LEU A 24 -17.51 -5.40 -8.96
CA LEU A 24 -16.69 -5.02 -7.80
C LEU A 24 -17.38 -3.98 -6.91
N ARG A 25 -18.05 -3.00 -7.52
CA ARG A 25 -18.75 -1.91 -6.82
C ARG A 25 -20.04 -2.37 -6.14
N THR A 26 -20.70 -3.41 -6.65
CA THR A 26 -22.00 -3.89 -6.15
C THR A 26 -21.91 -5.16 -5.31
N THR A 27 -20.77 -5.86 -5.30
CA THR A 27 -20.61 -7.04 -4.46
C THR A 27 -20.51 -6.66 -2.98
N PRO A 28 -21.35 -7.24 -2.11
CA PRO A 28 -21.29 -6.94 -0.68
C PRO A 28 -19.97 -7.42 -0.07
N LEU A 29 -19.43 -6.63 0.86
CA LEU A 29 -18.37 -7.03 1.77
C LEU A 29 -18.95 -7.90 2.89
N GLU A 30 -18.10 -8.30 3.84
CA GLU A 30 -18.49 -9.15 4.97
C GLU A 30 -19.47 -8.45 5.93
N ASN A 31 -19.54 -7.12 5.90
CA ASN A 31 -20.54 -6.33 6.62
C ASN A 31 -21.92 -6.28 5.93
N GLY A 32 -22.06 -6.86 4.73
CA GLY A 32 -23.30 -6.86 3.96
C GLY A 32 -23.52 -5.64 3.06
N TYR A 33 -22.70 -4.60 3.14
CA TYR A 33 -22.74 -3.43 2.25
C TYR A 33 -21.75 -3.59 1.11
N SER A 34 -22.10 -3.07 -0.07
CA SER A 34 -21.19 -2.98 -1.22
C SER A 34 -20.34 -1.70 -1.19
N PRO A 35 -19.19 -1.65 -1.88
CA PRO A 35 -18.37 -0.44 -1.92
C PRO A 35 -19.13 0.80 -2.41
N ALA A 36 -20.03 0.65 -3.38
CA ALA A 36 -20.86 1.75 -3.86
C ALA A 36 -21.83 2.27 -2.80
N GLU A 37 -22.39 1.38 -1.98
CA GLU A 37 -23.27 1.77 -0.88
C GLU A 37 -22.52 2.49 0.23
N LEU A 38 -21.30 2.05 0.55
CA LEU A 38 -20.47 2.73 1.54
C LEU A 38 -20.03 4.12 1.07
N LEU A 39 -19.75 4.28 -0.23
CA LEU A 39 -19.29 5.53 -0.81
C LEU A 39 -20.43 6.53 -1.09
N MET A 40 -21.54 6.05 -1.66
CA MET A 40 -22.62 6.90 -2.20
C MET A 40 -23.94 6.74 -1.45
N GLY A 41 -24.02 5.80 -0.49
CA GLY A 41 -25.24 5.50 0.26
C GLY A 41 -26.30 4.74 -0.55
N CYS A 42 -26.07 4.39 -1.82
CA CYS A 42 -27.08 3.76 -2.67
C CYS A 42 -26.59 2.50 -3.36
N LYS A 43 -27.51 1.57 -3.66
CA LYS A 43 -27.21 0.44 -4.54
C LYS A 43 -27.22 0.90 -5.99
N LEU A 44 -26.16 0.56 -6.72
CA LEU A 44 -26.12 0.75 -8.17
C LEU A 44 -27.07 -0.23 -8.88
N ARG A 45 -27.58 0.19 -10.02
CA ARG A 45 -28.38 -0.68 -10.90
C ARG A 45 -27.48 -1.76 -11.48
N THR A 46 -27.92 -3.00 -11.38
CA THR A 46 -27.23 -4.16 -11.94
C THR A 46 -28.12 -4.85 -12.97
N ASN A 47 -27.57 -5.85 -13.66
CA ASN A 47 -28.33 -6.66 -14.63
C ASN A 47 -29.39 -7.56 -13.96
N LEU A 48 -29.40 -7.62 -12.63
CA LEU A 48 -30.42 -8.33 -11.86
C LEU A 48 -31.61 -7.40 -11.60
N SER A 49 -32.81 -7.97 -11.53
CA SER A 49 -34.01 -7.21 -11.15
C SER A 49 -33.86 -6.70 -9.72
N MET A 50 -34.07 -5.39 -9.53
CA MET A 50 -33.92 -4.72 -8.24
C MET A 50 -35.16 -3.89 -7.90
N THR A 51 -35.55 -3.90 -6.63
CA THR A 51 -36.64 -3.06 -6.13
C THR A 51 -36.25 -1.59 -6.18
N LYS A 52 -37.11 -0.72 -6.72
CA LYS A 52 -36.85 0.74 -6.83
C LYS A 52 -36.46 1.40 -5.50
N LYS A 53 -37.00 0.90 -4.39
CA LYS A 53 -36.69 1.36 -3.02
C LYS A 53 -35.23 1.16 -2.62
N SER A 54 -34.54 0.18 -3.19
CA SER A 54 -33.15 -0.14 -2.86
C SER A 54 -32.11 0.79 -3.52
N ILE A 55 -32.55 1.57 -4.52
CA ILE A 55 -31.72 2.55 -5.23
C ILE A 55 -31.74 3.91 -4.49
N ILE A 56 -32.71 4.10 -3.59
CA ILE A 56 -32.81 5.32 -2.78
C ILE A 56 -31.62 5.37 -1.83
N PRO A 57 -30.85 6.48 -1.79
CA PRO A 57 -29.69 6.58 -0.93
C PRO A 57 -30.10 6.51 0.54
N LYS A 58 -29.44 5.62 1.28
CA LYS A 58 -29.51 5.46 2.72
C LYS A 58 -28.09 5.47 3.27
N ILE A 59 -27.83 6.36 4.23
CA ILE A 59 -26.54 6.42 4.90
C ILE A 59 -26.38 5.14 5.74
N PRO A 60 -25.28 4.38 5.57
CA PRO A 60 -25.01 3.21 6.40
C PRO A 60 -24.91 3.56 7.89
N GLU A 61 -25.35 2.66 8.75
CA GLU A 61 -25.33 2.88 10.19
C GLU A 61 -23.89 2.85 10.74
N ALA A 62 -23.58 3.75 11.69
CA ALA A 62 -22.22 3.94 12.19
C ALA A 62 -21.64 2.66 12.84
N ASP A 63 -22.48 1.81 13.42
CA ASP A 63 -22.05 0.55 14.03
C ASP A 63 -21.62 -0.51 13.01
N ASP A 64 -22.17 -0.48 11.80
CA ASP A 64 -21.75 -1.37 10.70
C ASP A 64 -20.36 -0.97 10.16
N ILE A 65 -20.08 0.33 10.09
CA ILE A 65 -18.76 0.85 9.74
C ILE A 65 -17.73 0.47 10.81
N ARG A 66 -18.10 0.57 12.10
CA ARG A 66 -17.24 0.13 13.22
C ARG A 66 -16.92 -1.36 13.16
N ARG A 67 -17.85 -2.21 12.69
CA ARG A 67 -17.60 -3.64 12.49
C ARG A 67 -16.50 -3.86 11.45
N GLU A 68 -16.50 -3.16 10.31
CA GLU A 68 -15.42 -3.25 9.31
C GLU A 68 -14.04 -2.92 9.89
N LEU A 69 -13.95 -1.89 10.73
CA LEU A 69 -12.67 -1.53 11.34
C LEU A 69 -12.12 -2.67 12.22
N LYS A 70 -13.00 -3.37 12.95
CA LYS A 70 -12.62 -4.57 13.73
C LYS A 70 -12.16 -5.71 12.82
N TYR A 71 -12.81 -5.93 11.68
CA TYR A 71 -12.37 -6.94 10.70
C TYR A 71 -10.97 -6.62 10.15
N GLY A 72 -10.69 -5.36 9.81
CA GLY A 72 -9.36 -4.93 9.37
C GLY A 72 -8.26 -5.21 10.40
N VAL A 73 -8.53 -4.96 11.69
CA VAL A 73 -7.61 -5.28 12.79
C VAL A 73 -7.37 -6.79 12.89
N ASN A 74 -8.42 -7.59 12.78
CA ASN A 74 -8.31 -9.05 12.82
C ASN A 74 -7.53 -9.59 11.61
N GLN A 75 -7.80 -9.11 10.40
CA GLN A 75 -7.05 -9.48 9.20
C GLN A 75 -5.56 -9.18 9.36
N LYS A 76 -5.21 -7.99 9.87
CA LYS A 76 -3.82 -7.64 10.18
C LYS A 76 -3.21 -8.62 11.19
N LYS A 77 -3.93 -8.97 12.25
CA LYS A 77 -3.48 -9.92 13.28
C LYS A 77 -3.24 -11.31 12.69
N PHE A 78 -4.18 -11.84 11.90
CA PHE A 78 -4.05 -13.15 11.28
C PHE A 78 -2.93 -13.19 10.24
N TYR A 79 -2.82 -12.17 9.40
CA TYR A 79 -1.70 -12.02 8.45
C TYR A 79 -0.37 -11.97 9.19
N GLY A 80 -0.27 -11.16 10.25
CA GLY A 80 0.93 -11.06 11.09
C GLY A 80 1.33 -12.40 11.70
N LYS A 81 0.36 -13.14 12.25
CA LYS A 81 0.58 -14.48 12.83
C LYS A 81 1.04 -15.48 11.77
N HIS A 82 0.36 -15.53 10.63
CA HIS A 82 0.65 -16.47 9.54
C HIS A 82 2.05 -16.21 8.96
N ASN A 83 2.38 -14.94 8.69
CA ASN A 83 3.65 -14.56 8.07
C ASN A 83 4.77 -14.35 9.10
N ARG A 84 4.51 -14.63 10.39
CA ARG A 84 5.44 -14.41 11.51
C ARG A 84 6.10 -13.02 11.45
N VAL A 85 5.28 -12.00 11.16
CA VAL A 85 5.75 -10.62 10.99
C VAL A 85 6.37 -10.17 12.31
N LYS A 86 7.62 -9.70 12.22
CA LYS A 86 8.35 -9.11 13.35
C LYS A 86 8.54 -7.63 13.08
N ASP A 87 8.46 -6.83 14.13
CA ASP A 87 8.84 -5.43 14.05
C ASP A 87 10.34 -5.35 13.80
N LEU A 88 10.73 -4.58 12.78
CA LEU A 88 12.12 -4.38 12.39
C LEU A 88 12.76 -3.36 13.35
N GLN A 89 13.95 -3.66 13.85
CA GLN A 89 14.72 -2.75 14.70
C GLN A 89 14.92 -1.40 14.00
N GLU A 90 14.75 -0.30 14.72
CA GLU A 90 15.05 1.03 14.18
C GLU A 90 16.52 1.15 13.78
N LEU A 91 16.80 1.97 12.77
CA LEU A 91 18.15 2.14 12.27
C LEU A 91 18.66 3.52 12.66
N GLU A 92 19.91 3.57 13.10
CA GLU A 92 20.53 4.81 13.52
C GLU A 92 21.11 5.60 12.32
N PRO A 93 21.07 6.94 12.38
CA PRO A 93 21.84 7.77 11.47
C PRO A 93 23.31 7.33 11.41
N GLY A 94 23.86 7.25 10.20
CA GLY A 94 25.23 6.86 9.94
C GLY A 94 25.47 5.37 9.72
N GLN A 95 24.48 4.50 9.96
CA GLN A 95 24.62 3.06 9.77
C GLN A 95 24.67 2.68 8.28
N VAL A 96 25.54 1.72 7.93
CA VAL A 96 25.60 1.14 6.57
C VAL A 96 24.52 0.07 6.43
N VAL A 97 23.77 0.18 5.34
CA VAL A 97 22.69 -0.73 5.02
C VAL A 97 22.78 -1.21 3.58
N TRP A 98 22.46 -2.48 3.39
CA TRP A 98 22.23 -3.06 2.08
C TRP A 98 20.79 -2.77 1.65
N ILE A 99 20.62 -2.16 0.47
CA ILE A 99 19.33 -1.84 -0.14
C ILE A 99 18.93 -3.00 -1.04
N THR A 100 17.91 -3.76 -0.64
CA THR A 100 17.56 -5.01 -1.36
C THR A 100 16.98 -4.78 -2.76
N ASP A 101 16.27 -3.67 -2.96
CA ASP A 101 15.64 -3.32 -4.25
C ASP A 101 16.67 -2.90 -5.31
N GLN A 102 17.65 -2.08 -4.90
CA GLN A 102 18.70 -1.57 -5.78
C GLN A 102 19.96 -2.43 -5.82
N ARG A 103 20.04 -3.45 -4.94
CA ARG A 103 21.23 -4.31 -4.77
C ARG A 103 22.51 -3.49 -4.60
N SER A 104 22.44 -2.48 -3.73
CA SER A 104 23.54 -1.55 -3.49
C SER A 104 23.66 -1.21 -2.01
N TYR A 105 24.87 -0.85 -1.58
CA TYR A 105 25.09 -0.30 -0.25
C TYR A 105 24.70 1.17 -0.17
N GLY A 106 24.32 1.62 1.02
CA GLY A 106 24.05 3.03 1.30
C GLY A 106 24.17 3.32 2.79
N ARG A 107 24.30 4.59 3.14
CA ARG A 107 24.43 5.06 4.52
C ARG A 107 23.18 5.81 4.94
N ILE A 108 22.67 5.54 6.13
CA ILE A 108 21.48 6.23 6.62
C ILE A 108 21.84 7.66 7.00
N LYS A 109 21.09 8.64 6.50
CA LYS A 109 21.21 10.04 6.94
C LYS A 109 20.32 10.34 8.12
N ALA A 110 19.05 9.97 8.02
CA ALA A 110 18.06 10.24 9.05
C ALA A 110 16.80 9.38 8.86
N LYS A 111 16.04 9.23 9.95
CA LYS A 111 14.65 8.78 9.89
C LYS A 111 13.81 9.90 9.27
N HIS A 112 12.94 9.56 8.33
CA HIS A 112 12.10 10.56 7.67
C HIS A 112 11.11 11.16 8.68
N ALA A 113 10.86 12.48 8.66
CA ALA A 113 9.98 13.12 9.64
C ALA A 113 8.48 12.96 9.32
N ALA A 114 8.10 12.91 8.04
CA ALA A 114 6.68 12.85 7.68
C ALA A 114 6.15 11.40 7.60
N PRO A 115 5.02 11.09 8.28
CA PRO A 115 4.27 9.87 8.02
C PRO A 115 3.70 9.87 6.60
N LEU A 116 3.47 8.68 6.04
CA LEU A 116 2.95 8.50 4.68
C LEU A 116 1.45 8.80 4.54
N SER A 117 0.72 8.99 5.64
CA SER A 117 -0.72 9.28 5.64
C SER A 117 -1.01 10.63 6.29
N TYR A 118 -1.79 11.47 5.61
CA TYR A 118 -2.42 12.65 6.20
C TYR A 118 -3.42 12.20 7.28
N LEU A 119 -3.29 12.76 8.48
CA LEU A 119 -4.32 12.63 9.52
C LEU A 119 -5.52 13.49 9.09
N ILE A 120 -6.63 12.85 8.71
CA ILE A 120 -7.92 13.53 8.65
C ILE A 120 -8.37 13.65 10.11
N SER A 121 -8.34 14.89 10.63
CA SER A 121 -8.81 15.19 11.99
C SER A 121 -10.32 15.03 12.06
N GLN A 122 -10.78 13.84 12.45
CA GLN A 122 -12.07 13.66 13.09
C GLN A 122 -11.82 12.98 14.42
N GLU A 123 -12.49 13.46 15.46
CA GLU A 123 -12.41 13.17 16.90
C GLU A 123 -12.52 11.66 17.26
N THR A 124 -11.57 10.85 16.79
CA THR A 124 -11.51 9.41 17.00
C THR A 124 -10.16 9.05 17.63
N PRO A 125 -10.11 8.78 18.94
CA PRO A 125 -8.86 8.59 19.69
C PRO A 125 -8.10 7.28 19.35
N HIS A 126 -8.50 6.55 18.31
CA HIS A 126 -7.96 5.22 17.96
C HIS A 126 -7.06 5.19 16.73
N LEU A 127 -6.92 6.29 15.97
CA LEU A 127 -6.11 6.37 14.75
C LEU A 127 -4.74 7.05 14.91
N ALA A 128 -4.37 7.50 16.11
CA ALA A 128 -3.11 8.19 16.36
C ALA A 128 -1.84 7.31 16.26
N LYS A 129 -1.98 5.98 16.17
CA LYS A 129 -0.84 5.04 16.25
C LYS A 129 -0.03 4.89 14.95
N HIS A 130 -0.46 5.51 13.85
CA HIS A 130 0.20 5.40 12.55
C HIS A 130 1.14 6.56 12.21
N ALA A 131 1.42 7.45 13.16
CA ALA A 131 2.32 8.60 12.97
C ALA A 131 3.83 8.25 12.94
N ALA A 132 4.21 6.98 13.14
CA ALA A 132 5.61 6.57 13.09
C ALA A 132 6.09 6.44 11.63
N SER A 133 7.03 7.29 11.25
CA SER A 133 7.68 7.23 9.94
C SER A 133 8.41 5.90 9.72
N LEU A 134 7.91 5.08 8.79
CA LEU A 134 8.50 3.79 8.41
C LEU A 134 9.61 3.92 7.35
N SER A 135 9.91 5.15 6.91
CA SER A 135 10.89 5.44 5.86
C SER A 135 12.13 6.16 6.38
N TYR A 136 13.27 5.88 5.74
CA TYR A 136 14.59 6.45 6.02
C TYR A 136 15.13 7.16 4.78
N LEU A 137 15.96 8.17 5.01
CA LEU A 137 16.80 8.76 3.98
C LEU A 137 18.13 8.03 3.96
N VAL A 138 18.50 7.53 2.79
CA VAL A 138 19.73 6.76 2.57
C VAL A 138 20.56 7.48 1.52
N GLU A 139 21.81 7.73 1.85
CA GLU A 139 22.83 8.27 0.96
C GLU A 139 23.46 7.11 0.18
N THR A 140 23.34 7.18 -1.14
CA THR A 140 24.02 6.29 -2.09
C THR A 140 24.90 7.16 -3.00
N PRO A 141 25.88 6.58 -3.72
CA PRO A 141 26.71 7.33 -4.67
C PRO A 141 25.90 8.06 -5.77
N ARG A 142 24.67 7.62 -6.05
CA ARG A 142 23.75 8.27 -7.01
C ARG A 142 22.93 9.41 -6.41
N GLY A 143 23.03 9.65 -5.10
CA GLY A 143 22.32 10.70 -4.39
C GLY A 143 21.55 10.21 -3.16
N ILE A 144 20.69 11.07 -2.61
CA ILE A 144 19.89 10.75 -1.42
C ILE A 144 18.55 10.17 -1.85
N ILE A 145 18.23 8.98 -1.37
CA ILE A 145 17.00 8.27 -1.68
C ILE A 145 16.15 8.03 -0.43
N ARG A 146 14.83 8.06 -0.58
CA ARG A 146 13.89 7.69 0.49
C ARG A 146 13.50 6.22 0.35
N ARG A 147 13.71 5.41 1.39
CA ARG A 147 13.41 3.97 1.39
C ARG A 147 12.71 3.49 2.65
N ASN A 148 11.80 2.53 2.51
CA ASN A 148 11.12 1.91 3.66
C ASN A 148 12.08 0.97 4.42
N ARG A 149 11.88 0.87 5.74
CA ARG A 149 12.67 0.01 6.63
C ARG A 149 12.80 -1.44 6.15
N PHE A 150 11.74 -1.96 5.51
CA PHE A 150 11.67 -3.32 4.97
C PHE A 150 12.74 -3.62 3.92
N HIS A 151 13.14 -2.62 3.12
CA HIS A 151 14.14 -2.79 2.06
C HIS A 151 15.59 -2.57 2.53
N LEU A 152 15.78 -2.19 3.79
CA LEU A 152 17.09 -1.88 4.35
C LEU A 152 17.53 -3.03 5.26
N ARG A 153 18.69 -3.63 4.97
CA ARG A 153 19.28 -4.64 5.84
C ARG A 153 20.54 -4.05 6.49
N PRO A 154 20.64 -4.03 7.83
CA PRO A 154 21.89 -3.74 8.50
C PRO A 154 23.03 -4.56 7.88
N SER A 155 24.10 -3.90 7.48
CA SER A 155 25.31 -4.59 7.06
C SER A 155 26.47 -4.07 7.88
N SER A 156 27.32 -4.99 8.36
CA SER A 156 28.62 -4.69 8.95
C SER A 156 29.71 -4.53 7.89
N GLY A 157 29.39 -4.71 6.60
CA GLY A 157 30.32 -4.55 5.50
C GLY A 157 30.77 -3.11 5.32
N GLN A 158 32.04 -2.93 4.95
CA GLN A 158 32.55 -1.65 4.47
C GLN A 158 31.78 -1.26 3.20
N LEU A 159 31.63 0.06 2.97
CA LEU A 159 31.13 0.58 1.69
C LEU A 159 32.19 0.29 0.62
N GLU A 160 32.19 -0.92 0.08
CA GLU A 160 32.92 -1.21 -1.16
C GLU A 160 32.11 -0.56 -2.29
N TYR A 161 32.65 0.56 -2.78
CA TYR A 161 32.22 1.10 -4.05
C TYR A 161 32.88 0.24 -5.13
N ASP A 162 32.08 -0.49 -5.89
CA ASP A 162 32.57 -1.07 -7.15
C ASP A 162 33.11 0.09 -8.00
N GLN A 163 34.43 0.14 -8.19
CA GLN A 163 35.13 1.19 -8.94
C GLN A 163 34.99 1.02 -10.47
N ASP A 164 34.11 0.13 -10.92
CA ASP A 164 34.13 -0.39 -12.30
C ASP A 164 33.16 0.33 -13.27
N ASP A 165 32.69 1.54 -12.98
CA ASP A 165 31.80 2.31 -13.88
C ASP A 165 32.34 3.71 -14.26
N THR A 166 33.62 3.98 -13.96
CA THR A 166 34.36 5.06 -14.63
C THR A 166 34.95 4.51 -15.92
N THR A 167 34.19 4.59 -17.02
CA THR A 167 34.62 4.88 -18.41
C THR A 167 33.51 4.39 -19.36
N ILE A 168 32.46 5.18 -19.53
CA ILE A 168 31.66 5.12 -20.76
C ILE A 168 32.33 6.11 -21.71
N GLU A 169 33.26 5.62 -22.53
CA GLU A 169 33.78 6.41 -23.64
C GLU A 169 32.62 6.75 -24.57
N LEU A 170 32.47 8.04 -24.85
CA LEU A 170 31.53 8.57 -25.83
C LEU A 170 31.96 8.04 -27.21
N PRO A 171 31.15 7.25 -27.93
CA PRO A 171 31.54 6.86 -29.27
C PRO A 171 31.43 8.07 -30.20
N ASP A 172 32.55 8.41 -30.83
CA ASP A 172 32.65 9.45 -31.85
C ASP A 172 31.62 9.20 -32.96
N LEU A 173 30.71 10.15 -33.16
CA LEU A 173 29.78 10.15 -34.28
C LEU A 173 30.52 10.60 -35.55
N PRO A 174 30.47 9.84 -36.66
CA PRO A 174 31.06 10.27 -37.92
C PRO A 174 30.30 11.46 -38.51
N ARG A 175 31.06 12.38 -39.14
CA ARG A 175 30.59 13.61 -39.80
C ARG A 175 29.73 13.34 -41.04
#